data_AF-A0A0R1LG54-F1
#
_entry.id   AF-A0A0R1LG54-F1
#
_cell.length_a   1.000
_cell.length_b   1.000
_cell.length_c   1.000
_cell.angle_alpha   90.00
_cell.angle_beta   90.00
_cell.angle_gamma   90.00
#
_symmetry.space_group_name_H-M   'P 1'
#
loop_
_entity.id
_entity.type
_entity.pdbx_description
1 polymer ?
#
loop_
_entity_poly.entity_id
_entity_poly.type
_entity_poly.pdbx_seq_one_letter_code
_entity_poly.pdbx_strand_id
1 'polypeptide(L)'
;MLGYVLGRDGDIHDFIETLKRVHGELDYDEIQLVRELIELATHPGYTINMAKKLNLTSVELSDYLQHLRVCGLIDYWSDSEKTSKTLSLLSE
;
A
#
# COMPACT_ATOMS: atom_id res chain seq x y z
N MET A 1 -9.48 -0.01 10.61
CA MET A 1 -8.05 -0.40 10.49
C MET A 1 -7.53 0.29 9.24
N LEU A 2 -6.29 0.77 9.19
CA LEU A 2 -5.70 1.20 7.91
C LEU A 2 -5.16 -0.06 7.23
N GLY A 3 -5.61 -0.34 6.02
CA GLY A 3 -4.96 -1.33 5.16
C GLY A 3 -4.55 -0.69 3.84
N TYR A 4 -3.98 -1.48 2.95
CA TYR A 4 -3.53 -1.01 1.65
C TYR A 4 -3.89 -2.01 0.56
N VAL A 5 -3.92 -1.52 -0.67
CA VAL A 5 -4.03 -2.31 -1.90
C VAL A 5 -2.85 -1.99 -2.81
N LEU A 6 -2.43 -2.95 -3.63
CA LEU A 6 -1.40 -2.75 -4.64
C LEU A 6 -2.03 -2.15 -5.89
N GLY A 7 -1.42 -1.09 -6.41
CA GLY A 7 -1.98 -0.30 -7.52
C GLY A 7 -3.22 0.49 -7.13
N ARG A 8 -3.73 1.28 -8.07
CA ARG A 8 -5.03 1.94 -7.93
C ARG A 8 -6.14 0.89 -8.01
N ASP A 9 -7.09 0.94 -7.10
CA ASP A 9 -8.24 0.01 -7.02
C ASP A 9 -7.90 -1.49 -6.83
N GLY A 10 -6.63 -1.84 -6.59
CA GLY A 10 -6.20 -3.23 -6.42
C GLY A 10 -5.91 -3.98 -7.74
N ASP A 11 -5.81 -3.28 -8.87
CA ASP A 11 -5.52 -3.90 -10.16
C ASP A 11 -4.02 -4.22 -10.32
N ILE A 12 -3.71 -5.52 -10.46
CA ILE A 12 -2.32 -6.01 -10.58
C ILE A 12 -1.67 -5.65 -11.92
N HIS A 13 -2.44 -5.50 -12.99
CA HIS A 13 -1.93 -5.10 -14.30
C HIS A 13 -1.47 -3.64 -14.25
N ASP A 14 -2.32 -2.77 -13.70
CA ASP A 14 -2.00 -1.35 -13.51
C ASP A 14 -0.83 -1.17 -12.55
N PHE A 15 -0.75 -1.97 -11.49
CA PHE A 15 0.42 -2.02 -10.60
C PHE A 15 1.71 -2.35 -11.37
N ILE A 16 1.71 -3.42 -12.18
CA ILE A 16 2.89 -3.85 -12.94
C ILE A 16 3.31 -2.78 -13.95
N GLU A 17 2.35 -2.19 -14.68
CA GLU A 17 2.64 -1.14 -15.66
C GLU A 17 3.17 0.14 -15.00
N THR A 18 2.65 0.48 -13.81
CA THR A 18 3.14 1.61 -13.02
C THR A 18 4.56 1.34 -12.52
N LEU A 19 4.83 0.16 -11.95
CA LEU A 19 6.15 -0.24 -11.46
C LEU A 19 7.21 -0.19 -12.56
N LYS A 20 6.90 -0.64 -13.79
CA LYS A 20 7.81 -0.54 -14.93
C LYS A 20 8.19 0.91 -15.27
N ARG A 21 7.27 1.86 -15.09
CA ARG A 21 7.48 3.27 -15.40
C ARG A 21 8.32 3.97 -14.33
N VAL A 22 8.02 3.72 -13.06
CA VAL A 22 8.63 4.45 -11.93
C VAL A 22 9.82 3.73 -11.30
N HIS A 23 10.13 2.49 -11.70
CA HIS A 23 11.24 1.70 -11.14
C HIS A 23 12.58 2.45 -11.10
N GLY A 24 12.87 3.31 -12.08
CA GLY A 24 14.11 4.08 -12.13
C GLY A 24 14.15 5.29 -11.20
N GLU A 25 13.01 5.66 -10.61
CA GLU A 25 12.84 6.77 -9.66
C GLU A 25 12.83 6.29 -8.20
N LEU A 26 12.69 4.97 -7.98
CA LEU A 26 12.70 4.37 -6.66
C LEU A 26 14.13 4.10 -6.20
N ASP A 27 14.40 4.38 -4.93
CA ASP A 27 15.66 3.95 -4.32
C ASP A 27 15.65 2.47 -3.90
N TYR A 28 16.78 2.00 -3.39
CA TYR A 28 16.93 0.61 -2.99
C TYR A 28 15.98 0.21 -1.85
N ASP A 29 15.76 1.08 -0.87
CA ASP A 29 14.93 0.79 0.30
C ASP A 29 13.45 0.81 -0.08
N GLU A 30 13.05 1.68 -1.00
CA GLU A 30 11.71 1.70 -1.59
C GLU A 30 11.41 0.43 -2.38
N ILE A 31 12.38 -0.07 -3.15
CA ILE A 31 12.24 -1.36 -3.85
C ILE A 31 12.07 -2.51 -2.86
N GLN A 32 12.84 -2.52 -1.75
CA GLN A 32 12.64 -3.52 -0.68
C GLN A 32 11.26 -3.40 -0.05
N LEU A 33 10.79 -2.18 0.22
CA LEU A 33 9.47 -1.92 0.77
C LEU A 33 8.37 -2.45 -0.15
N VAL A 34 8.43 -2.17 -1.46
CA VAL A 34 7.45 -2.68 -2.44
C VAL A 34 7.44 -4.21 -2.46
N ARG A 35 8.61 -4.86 -2.44
CA ARG A 35 8.72 -6.32 -2.42
C ARG A 35 8.03 -6.94 -1.20
N GLU A 36 8.23 -6.34 -0.04
CA GLU A 36 7.62 -6.77 1.21
C GLU A 36 6.10 -6.56 1.22
N LEU A 37 5.61 -5.46 0.65
CA LEU A 37 4.17 -5.20 0.50
C LEU A 37 3.51 -6.23 -0.44
N ILE A 38 4.19 -6.65 -1.51
CA ILE A 38 3.73 -7.73 -2.39
C ILE A 38 3.64 -9.05 -1.62
N GLU A 39 4.68 -9.38 -0.83
CA GLU A 39 4.70 -10.61 -0.04
C GLU A 39 3.55 -10.64 0.98
N LEU A 40 3.31 -9.53 1.67
CA LEU A 40 2.17 -9.40 2.60
C LEU A 40 0.81 -9.51 1.91
N ALA A 41 0.65 -8.93 0.73
CA ALA A 41 -0.60 -9.04 -0.04
C ALA A 41 -0.94 -10.49 -0.41
N THR A 42 0.09 -11.35 -0.56
CA THR A 42 -0.08 -12.79 -0.78
C THR A 42 -0.36 -13.60 0.49
N HIS A 43 -0.23 -12.99 1.68
CA HIS A 43 -0.46 -13.64 2.98
C HIS A 43 -1.47 -12.83 3.84
N PRO A 44 -2.78 -12.87 3.51
CA PRO A 44 -3.79 -12.11 4.24
C PRO A 44 -3.80 -12.43 5.73
N GLY A 45 -3.85 -11.40 6.57
CA GLY A 45 -3.85 -11.53 8.03
C GLY A 45 -2.45 -11.61 8.67
N TYR A 46 -1.38 -11.68 7.87
CA TYR A 46 -0.02 -11.57 8.38
C TYR A 46 0.33 -10.10 8.66
N THR A 47 0.85 -9.82 9.85
CA THR A 47 1.25 -8.47 10.27
C THR A 47 2.75 -8.47 10.55
N ILE A 48 3.47 -7.53 9.94
CA ILE A 48 4.91 -7.35 10.18
C ILE A 48 5.21 -5.91 10.58
N ASN A 49 6.25 -5.74 11.40
CA ASN A 49 6.81 -4.42 11.66
C ASN A 49 7.80 -4.08 10.54
N MET A 50 7.32 -3.35 9.53
CA MET A 50 8.09 -3.02 8.33
C MET A 50 9.34 -2.19 8.64
N ALA A 51 9.21 -1.18 9.51
CA ALA A 51 10.33 -0.34 9.94
C ALA A 51 11.45 -1.19 10.55
N LYS A 52 11.10 -2.12 11.44
CA LYS A 52 12.08 -3.03 12.04
C LYS A 52 12.68 -4.01 11.02
N LYS A 53 11.88 -4.54 10.09
CA LYS A 53 12.35 -5.53 9.10
C LYS A 53 13.33 -4.91 8.11
N LEU A 54 13.07 -3.68 7.68
CA LEU A 54 13.88 -2.95 6.70
C LEU A 54 14.96 -2.06 7.34
N ASN A 55 15.09 -2.08 8.67
CA ASN A 55 16.00 -1.21 9.41
C ASN A 55 15.80 0.28 9.09
N LEU A 56 14.53 0.69 8.99
CA LEU A 56 14.10 2.06 8.73
C LEU A 56 13.58 2.70 10.02
N THR A 57 13.73 4.01 10.12
CA THR A 57 13.00 4.80 11.10
C THR A 57 11.52 4.89 10.71
N SER A 58 10.66 5.22 11.68
CA SER A 58 9.24 5.44 11.41
C SER A 58 9.00 6.60 10.44
N VAL A 59 9.90 7.58 10.40
CA VAL A 59 9.82 8.74 9.50
C VAL A 59 10.14 8.31 8.07
N GLU A 60 11.27 7.63 7.85
CA GLU A 60 11.65 7.10 6.54
C GLU A 60 10.58 6.15 5.98
N LEU A 61 10.06 5.24 6.82
CA LEU A 61 8.97 4.36 6.40
C LEU A 61 7.75 5.16 5.96
N SER A 62 7.38 6.21 6.70
CA SER A 62 6.24 7.07 6.35
C SER A 62 6.47 7.82 5.04
N ASP A 63 7.69 8.31 4.82
CA ASP A 63 8.06 9.05 3.62
C ASP A 63 8.04 8.14 2.37
N TYR A 64 8.62 6.94 2.46
CA TYR A 64 8.57 5.95 1.38
C TYR A 64 7.15 5.51 1.08
N LEU A 65 6.36 5.23 2.12
CA LEU A 65 4.95 4.89 1.96
C LEU A 65 4.13 6.02 1.30
N GLN A 66 4.48 7.27 1.55
CA GLN A 66 3.87 8.41 0.88
C GLN A 66 4.34 8.55 -0.57
N HIS A 67 5.63 8.33 -0.84
CA HIS A 67 6.17 8.38 -2.19
C HIS A 67 5.58 7.28 -3.07
N LEU A 68 5.56 6.02 -2.61
CA LEU A 68 4.92 4.90 -3.32
C LEU A 68 3.45 5.16 -3.65
N ARG A 69 2.72 5.86 -2.77
CA ARG A 69 1.35 6.29 -3.02
C ARG A 69 1.27 7.35 -4.12
N VAL A 70 2.14 8.35 -4.10
CA VAL A 70 2.22 9.39 -5.14
C VAL A 70 2.57 8.78 -6.50
N CYS A 71 3.45 7.77 -6.52
CA CYS A 71 3.77 6.99 -7.70
C CYS A 71 2.61 6.09 -8.18
N GLY A 72 1.55 5.92 -7.38
CA GLY A 72 0.40 5.06 -7.71
C GLY A 72 0.68 3.56 -7.54
N LEU A 73 1.75 3.19 -6.83
CA LEU A 73 2.11 1.79 -6.58
C LEU A 73 1.28 1.16 -5.47
N ILE A 74 0.81 1.98 -4.53
CA ILE A 74 -0.09 1.57 -3.46
C ILE A 74 -1.20 2.60 -3.29
N ASP A 75 -2.32 2.15 -2.77
CA ASP A 75 -3.32 3.05 -2.20
C ASP A 75 -3.80 2.54 -0.84
N TYR A 76 -4.22 3.47 0.00
CA TYR A 76 -4.77 3.15 1.31
C TYR A 76 -6.28 3.19 1.25
N TRP A 77 -6.93 2.09 1.60
CA TRP A 77 -8.34 2.17 1.97
C TRP A 77 -8.46 2.62 3.43
N SER A 78 -9.26 3.65 3.65
CA SER A 78 -9.74 3.94 4.99
C SER A 78 -11.04 3.17 5.18
N ASP A 79 -11.14 2.37 6.24
CA ASP A 79 -12.40 1.70 6.66
C ASP A 79 -13.59 2.67 6.86
N SER A 80 -13.39 4.00 6.75
CA SER A 80 -14.46 4.98 6.95
C SER A 80 -15.52 4.99 5.83
N GLU A 81 -15.21 4.48 4.63
CA GLU A 81 -16.16 4.47 3.51
C GLU A 81 -17.08 3.26 3.47
N LYS A 82 -16.71 2.14 4.12
CA LYS A 82 -17.60 0.95 4.19
C LYS A 82 -18.70 1.08 5.24
N THR A 83 -18.56 1.97 6.21
CA THR A 83 -19.62 2.30 7.18
C THR A 83 -20.67 3.28 6.63
N SER A 84 -20.36 4.10 5.62
CA SER A 84 -21.34 5.06 5.08
C SER A 84 -22.36 4.46 4.10
N LYS A 85 -21.97 3.44 3.30
CA LYS A 85 -22.93 2.78 2.39
C LYS A 85 -23.83 1.73 3.06
N THR A 86 -23.39 1.15 4.18
CA THR A 86 -24.19 0.12 4.88
C THR A 86 -25.25 0.75 5.80
N LEU A 87 -25.02 1.95 6.35
CA LEU A 87 -26.01 2.64 7.20
C LEU A 87 -27.10 3.38 6.41
N SER A 88 -26.86 3.73 5.15
CA SER A 88 -27.89 4.36 4.30
C SER A 88 -28.91 3.36 3.74
N LEU A 89 -28.59 2.05 3.71
CA LEU A 89 -29.50 0.98 3.25
C LEU A 89 -30.32 0.34 4.39
N LEU A 90 -30.10 0.76 5.64
CA LEU A 90 -30.80 0.25 6.82
C LEU A 90 -31.74 1.30 7.45
N SER A 91 -31.94 2.44 6.78
CA SER A 91 -32.80 3.54 7.24
C SER A 91 -34.00 3.81 6.33
N GLU A 92 -34.39 2.87 5.47
CA GLU A 92 -35.67 2.90 4.74
C GLU A 92 -36.60 1.78 5.23
#